data_AF-A0A378QTP7-F1
#
_entry.id   AF-A0A378QTP7-F1
#
_cell.length_a   1.000
_cell.length_b   1.000
_cell.length_c   1.000
_cell.angle_alpha   90.00
_cell.angle_beta   90.00
_cell.angle_gamma   90.00
#
_symmetry.space_group_name_H-M   'P 1'
#
loop_
_entity.id
_entity.type
_entity.pdbx_description
1 polymer ?
#
loop_
_entity_poly.entity_id
_entity_poly.type
_entity_poly.pdbx_seq_one_letter_code
_entity_poly.pdbx_strand_id
1 'polypeptide(L)'
;MTSSAFSSLTHEDLLALSLTLDDSWRAWIETNIERGCSPASIAKVLAGNKKLPSKYLPAVRPNITNDDENFVDIDGHVVQVVCTLKSPRVVVFDNLLTQAECDELIALADGRLERGKVVDEKTGNSRLHAHRSSDNAQFTLGEFEVIDRVERRLATLLN
;
A
#
# COMPACT_ATOMS: atom_id res chain seq x y z
N MET A 1 -20.41 -8.36 -1.20
CA MET A 1 -19.39 -9.33 -0.74
C MET A 1 -18.30 -8.55 -0.03
N THR A 2 -18.28 -8.56 1.30
CA THR A 2 -17.36 -7.73 2.10
C THR A 2 -15.98 -8.38 2.16
N SER A 3 -14.98 -7.64 1.68
CA SER A 3 -13.57 -7.98 1.56
C SER A 3 -12.98 -8.66 2.81
N SER A 4 -12.25 -9.76 2.58
CA SER A 4 -11.64 -10.66 3.57
C SER A 4 -10.27 -10.18 4.07
N ALA A 5 -10.03 -8.86 4.09
CA ALA A 5 -8.71 -8.27 4.32
C ALA A 5 -7.97 -8.75 5.59
N PHE A 6 -8.71 -9.18 6.61
CA PHE A 6 -8.15 -9.64 7.90
C PHE A 6 -8.49 -11.10 8.23
N SER A 7 -9.00 -11.88 7.27
CA SER A 7 -9.52 -13.23 7.55
C SER A 7 -8.45 -14.26 7.94
N SER A 8 -7.17 -13.93 7.79
CA SER A 8 -6.04 -14.80 8.12
C SER A 8 -5.55 -14.67 9.57
N LEU A 9 -6.01 -13.68 10.34
CA LEU A 9 -5.57 -13.52 11.73
C LEU A 9 -6.27 -14.53 12.65
N THR A 10 -5.48 -15.19 13.48
CA THR A 10 -5.96 -16.16 14.47
C THR A 10 -6.09 -15.54 15.87
N HIS A 11 -6.69 -16.29 16.80
CA HIS A 11 -6.70 -15.91 18.22
C HIS A 11 -5.27 -15.85 18.79
N GLU A 12 -4.38 -16.75 18.36
CA GLU A 12 -2.98 -16.78 18.78
C GLU A 12 -2.21 -15.55 18.29
N ASP A 13 -2.46 -15.11 17.04
CA ASP A 13 -1.89 -13.87 16.51
C ASP A 13 -2.29 -12.63 17.33
N LEU A 14 -3.55 -12.56 17.77
CA LEU A 14 -4.05 -11.45 18.59
C LEU A 14 -3.45 -11.44 19.99
N LEU A 15 -3.23 -12.63 20.58
CA LEU A 15 -2.55 -12.76 21.88
C LEU A 15 -1.07 -12.39 21.76
N ALA A 16 -0.38 -12.83 20.72
CA ALA A 16 1.00 -12.43 20.46
C ALA A 16 1.12 -10.92 20.23
N LEU A 17 0.15 -10.31 19.54
CA LEU A 17 0.09 -8.87 19.33
C LEU A 17 -0.14 -8.10 20.64
N SER A 18 -1.05 -8.56 21.51
CA SER A 18 -1.39 -7.88 22.76
C SER A 18 -0.17 -7.71 23.68
N LEU A 19 0.81 -8.62 23.60
CA LEU A 19 2.08 -8.53 24.33
C LEU A 19 2.94 -7.32 23.93
N THR A 20 2.69 -6.74 22.75
CA THR A 20 3.41 -5.57 22.23
C THR A 20 2.66 -4.25 22.40
N LEU A 21 1.40 -4.30 22.86
CA LEU A 21 0.52 -3.16 23.05
C LEU A 21 0.52 -2.69 24.51
N ASP A 22 0.12 -1.44 24.73
CA ASP A 22 -0.13 -0.88 26.06
C ASP A 22 -1.28 -1.60 26.78
N ASP A 23 -1.32 -1.47 28.12
CA ASP A 23 -2.25 -2.23 28.97
C ASP A 23 -3.73 -1.99 28.62
N SER A 24 -4.06 -0.78 28.15
CA SER A 24 -5.42 -0.43 27.74
C SER A 24 -5.85 -1.24 26.50
N TRP A 25 -5.00 -1.28 25.47
CA TRP A 25 -5.29 -2.05 24.26
C TRP A 25 -5.20 -3.56 24.47
N ARG A 26 -4.32 -4.04 25.36
CA ARG A 26 -4.28 -5.46 25.75
C ARG A 26 -5.58 -5.89 26.40
N ALA A 27 -6.04 -5.15 27.42
CA ALA A 27 -7.31 -5.44 28.10
C ALA A 27 -8.51 -5.37 27.14
N TRP A 28 -8.49 -4.42 26.19
CA TRP A 28 -9.52 -4.33 25.15
C TRP A 28 -9.56 -5.57 24.25
N ILE A 29 -8.41 -6.08 23.79
CA ILE A 29 -8.35 -7.30 22.96
C ILE A 29 -8.90 -8.50 23.74
N GLU A 30 -8.42 -8.73 24.96
CA GLU A 30 -8.83 -9.85 25.81
C GLU A 30 -10.34 -9.83 26.06
N THR A 31 -10.89 -8.68 26.44
CA THR A 31 -12.33 -8.50 26.68
C THR A 31 -13.16 -8.79 25.41
N ASN A 32 -12.70 -8.42 24.23
CA ASN A 32 -13.45 -8.67 22.99
C ASN A 32 -13.33 -10.13 22.52
N ILE A 33 -12.21 -10.80 22.80
CA ILE A 33 -12.07 -12.24 22.58
C ILE A 33 -13.04 -12.99 23.51
N GLU A 34 -13.11 -12.64 24.79
CA GLU A 34 -14.05 -13.24 25.75
C GLU A 34 -15.51 -13.04 25.34
N ARG A 35 -15.82 -11.89 24.73
CA ARG A 35 -17.16 -11.59 24.16
C ARG A 35 -17.45 -12.34 22.85
N GLY A 36 -16.52 -13.14 22.34
CA GLY A 36 -16.68 -13.92 21.12
C GLY A 36 -16.59 -13.10 19.84
N CYS A 37 -15.99 -11.90 19.88
CA CYS A 37 -15.74 -11.13 18.65
C CYS A 37 -14.74 -11.87 17.76
N SER A 38 -15.02 -11.93 16.45
CA SER A 38 -14.13 -12.59 15.51
C SER A 38 -12.76 -11.87 15.43
N PRO A 39 -11.66 -12.61 15.25
CA PRO A 39 -10.33 -12.00 15.08
C PRO A 39 -10.27 -10.95 13.97
N ALA A 40 -10.99 -11.18 12.86
CA ALA A 40 -11.07 -10.22 11.75
C ALA A 40 -11.75 -8.89 12.15
N SER A 41 -12.78 -8.93 13.01
CA SER A 41 -13.44 -7.73 13.52
C SER A 41 -12.50 -6.93 14.44
N ILE A 42 -11.82 -7.62 15.35
CA ILE A 42 -10.84 -7.02 16.27
C ILE A 42 -9.68 -6.39 15.47
N ALA A 43 -9.14 -7.11 14.49
CA ALA A 43 -8.07 -6.65 13.61
C ALA A 43 -8.45 -5.37 12.85
N LYS A 44 -9.69 -5.26 12.37
CA LYS A 44 -10.19 -4.05 11.69
C LYS A 44 -10.14 -2.82 12.59
N VAL A 45 -10.51 -2.95 13.87
CA VAL A 45 -10.45 -1.85 14.83
C VAL A 45 -9.00 -1.47 15.15
N LEU A 46 -8.12 -2.45 15.34
CA LEU A 46 -6.69 -2.22 15.56
C LEU A 46 -6.04 -1.52 14.37
N ALA A 47 -6.38 -1.92 13.14
CA ALA A 47 -5.89 -1.28 11.92
C ALA A 47 -6.35 0.19 11.83
N GLY A 48 -7.63 0.47 12.10
CA GLY A 48 -8.16 1.84 12.13
C GLY A 48 -7.49 2.74 13.17
N ASN A 49 -6.96 2.16 14.25
CA ASN A 49 -6.23 2.86 15.31
C ASN A 49 -4.71 2.79 15.16
N LYS A 50 -4.18 2.28 14.03
CA LYS A 50 -2.74 2.11 13.77
C LYS A 50 -2.01 1.26 14.83
N LYS A 51 -2.72 0.31 15.44
CA LYS A 51 -2.19 -0.64 16.42
C LYS A 51 -1.90 -2.02 15.82
N LEU A 52 -2.28 -2.25 14.56
CA LEU A 52 -2.00 -3.49 13.85
C LEU A 52 -0.64 -3.40 13.11
N PRO A 53 0.31 -4.32 13.34
CA PRO A 53 1.56 -4.39 12.60
C PRO A 53 1.34 -4.55 11.10
N SER A 54 2.25 -3.99 10.29
CA SER A 54 2.14 -4.00 8.83
C SER A 54 2.04 -5.39 8.22
N LYS A 55 2.67 -6.41 8.81
CA LYS A 55 2.58 -7.82 8.37
C LYS A 55 1.16 -8.40 8.43
N TYR A 56 0.28 -7.80 9.24
CA TYR A 56 -1.11 -8.20 9.42
C TYR A 56 -2.08 -7.26 8.70
N LEU A 57 -1.58 -6.19 8.07
CA LEU A 57 -2.40 -5.37 7.18
C LEU A 57 -2.60 -6.13 5.85
N PRO A 58 -3.79 -6.01 5.22
CA PRO A 58 -3.98 -6.52 3.88
C PRO A 58 -2.91 -5.93 2.96
N ALA A 59 -2.25 -6.80 2.20
CA ALA A 59 -1.31 -6.34 1.19
C ALA A 59 -2.11 -5.60 0.11
N VAL A 60 -1.84 -4.30 -0.04
CA VAL A 60 -2.31 -3.52 -1.18
C VAL A 60 -1.68 -4.14 -2.43
N ARG A 61 -2.52 -4.69 -3.31
CA ARG A 61 -2.09 -5.41 -4.52
C ARG A 61 -2.99 -4.99 -5.67
N PRO A 62 -2.48 -5.01 -6.91
CA PRO A 62 -3.34 -4.80 -8.05
C PRO A 62 -4.48 -5.81 -8.05
N ASN A 63 -5.71 -5.32 -8.11
CA ASN A 63 -6.93 -6.11 -8.10
C ASN A 63 -7.18 -6.72 -9.49
N ILE A 64 -6.31 -7.65 -9.88
CA ILE A 64 -6.49 -8.47 -11.07
C ILE A 64 -7.19 -9.74 -10.63
N THR A 65 -8.50 -9.78 -10.86
CA THR A 65 -9.40 -10.85 -10.43
C THR A 65 -9.39 -12.06 -11.37
N ASN A 66 -8.91 -11.90 -12.60
CA ASN A 66 -8.84 -12.93 -13.62
C ASN A 66 -7.43 -12.98 -14.23
N ASP A 67 -6.73 -14.11 -14.08
CA ASP A 67 -5.40 -14.31 -14.67
C ASP A 67 -5.47 -14.59 -16.20
N ASP A 68 -6.66 -14.86 -16.75
CA ASP A 68 -6.87 -15.15 -18.19
C ASP A 68 -7.15 -13.88 -19.01
N GLU A 69 -7.31 -12.73 -18.36
CA GLU A 69 -7.52 -11.43 -19.01
C GLU A 69 -6.21 -10.63 -19.06
N ASN A 70 -5.82 -10.23 -20.27
CA ASN A 70 -4.60 -9.45 -20.49
C ASN A 70 -4.85 -7.94 -20.44
N PHE A 71 -6.05 -7.49 -20.07
CA PHE A 71 -6.42 -6.08 -20.04
C PHE A 71 -7.29 -5.76 -18.83
N VAL A 72 -7.13 -4.56 -18.28
CA VAL A 72 -7.96 -4.00 -17.21
C VAL A 72 -8.42 -2.62 -17.67
N ASP A 73 -9.74 -2.40 -17.66
CA ASP A 73 -10.32 -1.06 -17.85
C ASP A 73 -10.36 -0.35 -16.50
N ILE A 74 -9.70 0.80 -16.41
CA ILE A 74 -9.69 1.66 -15.22
C ILE A 74 -10.35 2.99 -15.60
N ASP A 75 -11.66 3.10 -15.33
CA ASP A 75 -12.46 4.31 -15.61
C ASP A 75 -12.36 4.80 -17.07
N GLY A 76 -12.37 3.87 -18.03
CA GLY A 76 -12.24 4.13 -19.46
C GLY A 76 -10.80 4.13 -19.98
N HIS A 77 -9.81 3.92 -19.12
CA HIS A 77 -8.39 3.79 -19.49
C HIS A 77 -7.96 2.33 -19.49
N VAL A 78 -7.75 1.77 -20.69
CA VAL A 78 -7.38 0.36 -20.87
C VAL A 78 -5.88 0.16 -20.63
N VAL A 79 -5.56 -0.62 -19.60
CA VAL A 79 -4.19 -1.00 -19.22
C VAL A 79 -3.96 -2.47 -19.56
N GLN A 80 -2.82 -2.80 -20.17
CA GLN A 80 -2.48 -4.19 -20.49
C GLN A 80 -1.73 -4.86 -19.32
N VAL A 81 -2.14 -6.07 -18.95
CA VAL A 81 -1.39 -6.96 -18.06
C VAL A 81 -0.41 -7.75 -18.93
N VAL A 82 0.89 -7.46 -18.80
CA VAL A 82 1.94 -8.07 -19.63
C VAL A 82 2.42 -9.39 -19.04
N CYS A 83 2.56 -9.43 -17.71
CA CYS A 83 3.10 -10.59 -17.01
C CYS A 83 2.66 -10.59 -15.56
N THR A 84 2.36 -11.78 -15.04
CA THR A 84 2.05 -12.00 -13.63
C THR A 84 2.93 -13.12 -13.06
N LEU A 85 3.71 -12.79 -12.03
CA LEU A 85 4.37 -13.75 -11.16
C LEU A 85 3.51 -13.93 -9.90
N LYS A 86 3.23 -15.18 -9.50
CA LYS A 86 2.35 -15.46 -8.35
C LYS A 86 3.07 -15.37 -7.00
N SER A 87 4.33 -15.78 -6.94
CA SER A 87 5.13 -15.80 -5.70
C SER A 87 6.60 -15.47 -5.99
N PRO A 88 7.11 -14.28 -5.58
CA PRO A 88 6.35 -13.15 -5.02
C PRO A 88 5.31 -12.62 -6.02
N ARG A 89 4.22 -12.00 -5.53
CA ARG A 89 3.21 -11.41 -6.41
C ARG A 89 3.80 -10.18 -7.09
N VAL A 90 4.05 -10.27 -8.39
CA VAL A 90 4.53 -9.17 -9.23
C VAL A 90 3.65 -9.13 -10.47
N VAL A 91 3.24 -7.92 -10.86
CA VAL A 91 2.47 -7.69 -12.07
C VAL A 91 3.15 -6.60 -12.87
N VAL A 92 3.32 -6.83 -14.17
CA VAL A 92 3.84 -5.83 -15.11
C VAL A 92 2.68 -5.29 -15.93
N PHE A 93 2.54 -3.97 -15.93
CA PHE A 93 1.54 -3.26 -16.72
C PHE A 93 2.18 -2.52 -17.88
N ASP A 94 1.55 -2.58 -19.04
CA ASP A 94 1.79 -1.66 -20.15
C ASP A 94 0.63 -0.66 -20.26
N ASN A 95 0.93 0.54 -20.74
CA ASN A 95 -0.01 1.65 -20.84
C ASN A 95 -0.67 2.04 -19.51
N LEU A 96 0.00 1.86 -18.36
CA LEU A 96 -0.53 2.36 -17.07
C LEU A 96 -0.53 3.89 -17.02
N LEU A 97 0.52 4.50 -17.60
CA LEU A 97 0.64 5.92 -17.88
C LEU A 97 0.71 6.10 -19.39
N THR A 98 0.05 7.12 -19.91
CA THR A 98 0.25 7.50 -21.32
C THR A 98 1.59 8.19 -21.50
N GLN A 99 2.11 8.22 -22.73
CA GLN A 99 3.36 8.95 -23.03
C GLN A 99 3.27 10.44 -22.63
N ALA A 100 2.14 11.09 -22.90
CA ALA A 100 1.92 12.50 -22.55
C ALA A 100 1.95 12.73 -21.03
N GLU A 101 1.35 11.83 -20.25
CA GLU A 101 1.41 11.90 -18.78
C GLU A 101 2.84 11.71 -18.27
N CYS A 102 3.62 10.79 -18.86
CA CYS A 102 5.03 10.62 -18.53
C CYS A 102 5.84 11.90 -18.80
N ASP A 103 5.66 12.50 -19.97
CA ASP A 103 6.36 13.72 -20.36
C ASP A 103 6.00 14.89 -19.42
N GLU A 104 4.72 15.02 -19.05
CA GLU A 104 4.24 16.04 -18.11
C GLU A 104 4.83 15.84 -16.71
N LEU A 105 4.86 14.62 -16.20
CA LEU A 105 5.47 14.30 -14.90
C LEU A 105 6.98 14.60 -14.88
N ILE A 106 7.69 14.31 -15.98
CA ILE A 106 9.11 14.64 -16.12
C ILE A 106 9.31 16.15 -16.13
N ALA A 107 8.49 16.89 -16.88
CA ALA A 107 8.56 18.35 -16.94
C ALA A 107 8.27 19.01 -15.57
N LEU A 108 7.30 18.49 -14.82
CA LEU A 108 6.99 18.95 -13.46
C LEU A 108 8.12 18.66 -12.46
N ALA A 109 8.86 17.57 -12.67
CA ALA A 109 10.00 17.21 -11.83
C ALA A 109 11.26 18.02 -12.15
N ASP A 110 11.36 18.58 -13.36
CA ASP A 110 12.51 19.39 -13.77
C ASP A 110 12.69 20.59 -12.82
N GLY A 111 13.94 20.83 -12.41
CA GLY A 111 14.26 21.85 -11.39
C GLY A 111 13.84 21.52 -9.94
N ARG A 112 13.13 20.41 -9.68
CA ARG A 112 12.74 19.95 -8.32
C ARG A 112 13.47 18.69 -7.86
N LEU A 113 14.31 18.11 -8.72
CA LEU A 113 15.08 16.91 -8.39
C LEU A 113 16.12 17.20 -7.29
N GLU A 114 15.96 16.53 -6.16
CA GLU A 114 16.90 16.55 -5.05
C GLU A 114 17.58 15.20 -4.88
N ARG A 115 18.74 15.23 -4.22
CA ARG A 115 19.49 14.02 -3.92
C ARG A 115 18.66 13.08 -3.05
N GLY A 116 18.48 11.86 -3.54
CA GLY A 116 17.74 10.84 -2.83
C GLY A 116 18.33 10.47 -1.48
N LYS A 117 17.57 10.65 -0.40
CA LYS A 117 17.93 10.20 0.97
C LYS A 117 17.40 8.79 1.26
N VAL A 118 18.03 8.10 2.20
CA VAL A 118 17.53 6.85 2.80
C VAL A 118 17.14 7.12 4.24
N VAL A 119 16.24 6.31 4.78
CA VAL A 119 15.89 6.37 6.20
C VAL A 119 17.01 5.68 7.00
N ASP A 120 17.50 6.36 8.03
CA ASP A 120 18.44 5.80 8.98
C ASP A 120 17.73 4.84 9.95
N GLU A 121 18.20 3.60 10.02
CA GLU A 121 17.55 2.54 10.80
C GLU A 121 17.53 2.81 12.31
N LYS A 122 18.49 3.57 12.84
CA LYS A 122 18.63 3.82 14.28
C LYS A 122 17.83 5.03 14.73
N THR A 123 17.81 6.07 13.90
CA THR A 123 17.25 7.38 14.28
C THR A 123 15.92 7.68 13.59
N GLY A 124 15.56 6.94 12.54
CA GLY A 124 14.39 7.21 11.70
C GLY A 124 14.53 8.45 10.80
N ASN A 125 15.66 9.14 10.84
CA ASN A 125 15.88 10.36 10.08
C ASN A 125 16.31 10.10 8.64
N SER A 126 16.04 11.04 7.75
CA SER A 126 16.51 10.98 6.37
C SER A 126 18.00 11.35 6.28
N ARG A 127 18.83 10.46 5.74
CA ARG A 127 20.26 10.71 5.50
C ARG A 127 20.66 10.40 4.06
N LEU A 128 21.73 11.02 3.58
CA LEU A 128 22.34 10.65 2.31
C LEU A 128 23.02 9.28 2.42
N HIS A 129 22.92 8.47 1.36
CA HIS A 129 23.55 7.16 1.30
C HIS A 129 24.41 7.05 0.05
N ALA A 130 25.66 6.61 0.19
CA ALA A 130 26.58 6.47 -0.94
C ALA A 130 26.04 5.53 -2.03
N HIS A 131 25.29 4.50 -1.64
CA HIS A 131 24.69 3.54 -2.58
C HIS A 131 23.35 4.00 -3.18
N ARG A 132 22.77 5.12 -2.73
CA ARG A 132 21.60 5.71 -3.40
C ARG A 132 22.09 6.78 -4.37
N SER A 133 22.16 6.43 -5.66
CA SER A 133 22.65 7.31 -6.73
C SER A 133 21.55 8.09 -7.46
N SER A 134 20.28 7.84 -7.17
CA SER A 134 19.14 8.51 -7.79
C SER A 134 18.85 9.88 -7.19
N ASP A 135 18.38 10.81 -8.00
CA ASP A 135 17.69 12.02 -7.57
C ASP A 135 16.16 11.82 -7.67
N ASN A 136 15.38 12.58 -6.91
CA ASN A 136 13.91 12.50 -6.94
C ASN A 136 13.24 13.85 -6.72
N ALA A 137 12.05 14.02 -7.30
CA ALA A 137 11.14 15.10 -6.97
C ALA A 137 10.04 14.53 -6.07
N GLN A 138 9.56 15.34 -5.13
CA GLN A 138 8.42 15.01 -4.27
C GLN A 138 7.27 15.96 -4.56
N PHE A 139 6.09 15.39 -4.71
CA PHE A 139 4.83 16.11 -4.90
C PHE A 139 3.88 15.81 -3.75
N THR A 140 3.00 16.75 -3.45
CA THR A 140 1.86 16.51 -2.56
C THR A 140 0.73 15.80 -3.30
N LEU A 141 -0.16 15.13 -2.56
CA LEU A 141 -1.33 14.47 -3.15
C LEU A 141 -2.14 15.45 -3.99
N GLY A 142 -2.44 15.06 -5.23
CA GLY A 142 -3.21 15.85 -6.18
C GLY A 142 -2.65 17.24 -6.47
N GLU A 143 -1.33 17.46 -6.34
CA GLU A 143 -0.72 18.79 -6.52
C GLU A 143 -0.97 19.38 -7.92
N PHE A 144 -1.02 18.53 -8.95
CA PHE A 144 -1.31 18.89 -10.34
C PHE A 144 -2.35 17.94 -10.92
N GLU A 145 -3.04 18.37 -11.99
CA GLU A 145 -4.11 17.57 -12.61
C GLU A 145 -3.63 16.20 -13.12
N VAL A 146 -2.43 16.12 -13.69
CA VAL A 146 -1.83 14.83 -14.09
C VAL A 146 -1.55 13.93 -12.88
N ILE A 147 -1.10 14.50 -11.77
CA ILE A 147 -0.81 13.73 -10.55
C ILE A 147 -2.11 13.19 -9.96
N ASP A 148 -3.13 14.04 -9.80
CA ASP A 148 -4.44 13.65 -9.28
C ASP A 148 -5.09 12.54 -10.14
N ARG A 149 -5.03 12.66 -11.46
CA ARG A 149 -5.54 11.63 -12.38
C ARG A 149 -4.79 10.30 -12.25
N VAL A 150 -3.45 10.33 -12.17
CA VAL A 150 -2.63 9.13 -11.99
C VAL A 150 -2.87 8.49 -10.62
N GLU A 151 -2.95 9.28 -9.55
CA GLU A 151 -3.23 8.81 -8.19
C GLU A 151 -4.60 8.14 -8.08
N ARG A 152 -5.64 8.70 -8.71
CA ARG A 152 -6.96 8.06 -8.79
C ARG A 152 -6.90 6.73 -9.53
N ARG A 153 -6.21 6.67 -10.67
CA ARG A 153 -6.03 5.43 -11.45
C ARG A 153 -5.33 4.35 -10.61
N LEU A 154 -4.26 4.72 -9.92
CA LEU A 154 -3.53 3.82 -9.02
C LEU A 154 -4.39 3.36 -7.83
N ALA A 155 -5.18 4.27 -7.26
CA ALA A 155 -6.11 3.92 -6.19
C ALA A 155 -7.18 2.92 -6.66
N THR A 156 -7.79 3.14 -7.84
CA THR A 156 -8.75 2.18 -8.42
C THR A 156 -8.10 0.83 -8.69
N LEU A 157 -6.86 0.81 -9.19
CA LEU A 157 -6.12 -0.42 -9.49
C LEU A 157 -5.78 -1.25 -8.24
N LEU A 158 -5.52 -0.60 -7.11
CA LEU A 158 -4.96 -1.22 -5.90
C LEU A 158 -6.01 -1.53 -4.80
N ASN A 159 -7.28 -1.21 -5.04
CA ASN A 159 -8.39 -1.38 -4.08
C ASN A 159 -9.19 -2.68 -4.26
#